data_AF-A0A5J5CMZ8-F1
#
_entry.id   AF-A0A5J5CMZ8-F1
#
_cell.length_a   1.000
_cell.length_b   1.000
_cell.length_c   1.000
_cell.angle_alpha   90.00
_cell.angle_beta   90.00
_cell.angle_gamma   90.00
#
_symmetry.space_group_name_H-M   'P 1'
#
loop_
_entity.id
_entity.type
_entity.pdbx_description
1 polymer ?
#
loop_
_entity_poly.entity_id
_entity_poly.type
_entity_poly.pdbx_seq_one_letter_code
_entity_poly.pdbx_strand_id
1 'polypeptide(L)'
;DTYRAFNNLDSPITKYLQQPLYFEVKLRSTNPEVSLELMSCWATLENDRKSLPRWDIIIDGCPSPKDPFPVKFHPVFPDGRVQYPSHVKRFEVPMFAFADDKENLKS
;
A
#
# COMPACT_ATOMS: atom_id res chain seq x y z
N ASP A 1 -5.04 -16.94 3.49
CA ASP A 1 -6.10 -15.93 3.72
C ASP A 1 -5.53 -14.67 4.39
N THR A 2 -4.51 -14.06 3.79
CA THR A 2 -3.67 -13.01 4.41
C THR A 2 -4.34 -11.64 4.48
N TYR A 3 -5.43 -11.41 3.74
CA TYR A 3 -6.16 -10.12 3.69
C TYR A 3 -7.37 -10.05 4.64
N ARG A 4 -7.71 -11.15 5.33
CA ARG A 4 -8.89 -11.22 6.19
C ARG A 4 -8.68 -10.60 7.58
N ALA A 5 -7.43 -10.34 7.97
CA ALA A 5 -7.06 -10.05 9.36
C ALA A 5 -6.80 -8.57 9.67
N PHE A 6 -7.00 -7.64 8.73
CA PHE A 6 -6.59 -6.23 8.91
C PHE A 6 -7.76 -5.28 9.22
N ASN A 7 -8.71 -5.72 10.06
CA ASN A 7 -9.70 -4.82 10.64
C ASN A 7 -9.32 -4.58 12.10
N ASN A 8 -9.00 -3.32 12.42
CA ASN A 8 -8.63 -2.81 13.76
C ASN A 8 -7.24 -3.24 14.27
N LEU A 9 -6.19 -2.66 13.68
CA LEU A 9 -4.89 -2.59 14.35
C LEU A 9 -4.87 -1.31 15.19
N ASP A 10 -5.29 -1.45 16.43
CA ASP A 10 -4.80 -0.55 17.47
C ASP A 10 -3.31 -0.88 17.65
N SER A 11 -2.42 0.11 17.53
CA SER A 11 -0.96 0.02 17.71
C SER A 11 -0.10 -0.40 16.49
N PRO A 12 1.19 0.01 16.45
CA PRO A 12 2.02 -0.09 15.25
C PRO A 12 2.29 -1.54 14.87
N ILE A 13 2.36 -1.79 13.57
CA ILE A 13 2.65 -3.11 13.01
C ILE A 13 4.17 -3.27 12.95
N THR A 14 4.71 -4.24 13.69
CA THR A 14 6.13 -4.60 13.60
C THR A 14 6.33 -5.67 12.53
N LYS A 15 7.28 -5.44 11.63
CA LYS A 15 7.72 -6.37 10.58
C LYS A 15 9.22 -6.33 10.42
N TYR A 16 9.80 -7.42 9.95
CA TYR A 16 11.20 -7.44 9.51
C TYR A 16 11.33 -6.80 8.12
N LEU A 17 12.53 -6.32 7.78
CA LEU A 17 12.81 -5.84 6.42
C LEU A 17 12.48 -6.92 5.38
N GLN A 18 11.95 -6.49 4.25
CA GLN A 18 11.46 -7.30 3.12
C GLN A 18 10.30 -8.25 3.45
N GLN A 19 9.93 -8.43 4.72
CA GLN A 19 8.73 -9.19 5.07
C GLN A 19 7.50 -8.45 4.51
N PRO A 20 6.60 -9.13 3.79
CA PRO A 20 5.46 -8.46 3.18
C PRO A 20 4.45 -7.98 4.23
N LEU A 21 4.00 -6.74 4.06
CA LEU A 21 2.78 -6.23 4.67
C LEU A 21 1.70 -6.11 3.60
N TYR A 22 0.52 -6.62 3.92
CA TYR A 22 -0.59 -6.75 2.97
C TYR A 22 -1.61 -5.63 3.18
N PHE A 23 -2.00 -4.99 2.08
CA PHE A 23 -2.96 -3.90 2.06
C PHE A 23 -4.18 -4.26 1.21
N GLU A 24 -5.36 -3.87 1.66
CA GLU A 24 -6.61 -3.91 0.90
C GLU A 24 -7.23 -2.51 0.93
N VAL A 25 -7.46 -1.93 -0.25
CA VAL A 25 -8.16 -0.66 -0.41
C VAL A 25 -9.49 -0.95 -1.09
N LYS A 26 -10.59 -0.43 -0.51
CA LYS A 26 -11.95 -0.67 -1.00
C LYS A 26 -12.68 0.65 -1.24
N LEU A 27 -13.21 0.79 -2.45
CA LEU A 27 -14.12 1.87 -2.81
C LEU A 27 -15.49 1.62 -2.16
N ARG A 28 -15.99 2.63 -1.44
CA ARG A 28 -17.36 2.61 -0.88
C ARG A 28 -18.35 3.14 -1.92
N SER A 29 -18.65 2.30 -2.91
CA SER A 29 -19.62 2.57 -3.98
C SER A 29 -20.47 1.32 -4.25
N THR A 30 -21.71 1.54 -4.65
CA THR A 30 -22.63 0.51 -5.15
C THR A 30 -22.78 0.51 -6.67
N ASN A 31 -22.27 1.54 -7.35
CA ASN A 31 -22.30 1.65 -8.81
C ASN A 31 -21.28 0.67 -9.42
N PRO A 32 -21.69 -0.33 -10.24
CA PRO A 32 -20.76 -1.30 -10.83
C PRO A 32 -19.86 -0.71 -11.93
N GLU A 33 -20.21 0.45 -12.48
CA GLU A 33 -19.51 1.07 -13.63
C GLU A 33 -18.25 1.86 -13.24
N VAL A 34 -17.88 1.88 -11.95
CA VAL A 34 -16.68 2.56 -11.48
C VAL A 34 -15.60 1.56 -11.08
N SER A 35 -14.34 1.94 -11.26
CA SER A 35 -13.19 1.20 -10.75
C SER A 35 -12.40 2.04 -9.75
N LEU A 36 -11.81 1.35 -8.78
CA LEU A 36 -10.82 1.93 -7.88
C LEU A 36 -9.47 1.90 -8.57
N GLU A 37 -8.82 3.05 -8.76
CA GLU A 37 -7.42 3.12 -9.21
C GLU A 37 -6.52 3.72 -8.12
N LEU A 38 -5.35 3.12 -7.92
CA LEU A 38 -4.35 3.58 -6.96
C LEU A 38 -3.28 4.40 -7.69
N MET A 39 -3.47 5.72 -7.79
CA MET A 39 -2.55 6.57 -8.56
C MET A 39 -1.21 6.81 -7.85
N SER A 40 -1.24 7.19 -6.57
CA SER A 40 -0.04 7.50 -5.81
C SER A 40 -0.15 6.98 -4.39
N CYS A 41 0.83 6.20 -3.97
CA CYS A 41 0.97 5.74 -2.59
C CYS A 41 2.39 6.02 -2.12
N TRP A 42 2.51 6.52 -0.90
CA TRP A 42 3.80 6.83 -0.30
C TRP A 42 3.74 6.62 1.21
N ALA A 43 4.92 6.42 1.80
CA ALA A 43 5.10 6.43 3.23
C ALA A 43 5.88 7.68 3.65
N THR A 44 5.64 8.12 4.88
CA THR A 44 6.39 9.17 5.56
C THR A 44 6.94 8.64 6.87
N LEU A 45 8.04 9.22 7.35
CA LEU A 45 8.58 8.87 8.66
C LEU A 45 7.68 9.38 9.79
N GLU A 46 7.11 10.58 9.61
CA GLU A 46 6.23 11.21 10.57
C GLU A 46 4.76 10.99 10.20
N ASN A 47 3.86 11.22 11.15
CA ASN A 47 2.41 11.12 10.94
C ASN A 47 1.86 12.14 9.92
N ASP A 48 2.57 13.24 9.67
CA ASP A 48 2.20 14.18 8.62
C ASP A 48 2.49 13.58 7.24
N ARG A 49 1.42 13.40 6.46
CA ARG A 49 1.44 12.85 5.10
C ARG A 49 2.27 13.68 4.12
N LYS A 50 2.58 14.94 4.44
CA LYS A 50 3.41 15.83 3.63
C LYS A 50 4.84 15.96 4.15
N SER A 51 5.16 15.30 5.25
CA SER A 51 6.51 15.34 5.82
C SER A 51 7.53 14.67 4.91
N LEU A 52 8.78 15.08 5.10
CA LEU A 52 9.95 14.40 4.55
C LEU A 52 10.67 13.67 5.70
N PRO A 53 11.30 12.52 5.43
CA PRO A 53 11.38 11.86 4.13
C PRO A 53 10.08 11.23 3.64
N ARG A 54 9.92 11.18 2.31
CA ARG A 54 8.84 10.48 1.61
C ARG A 54 9.41 9.35 0.77
N TRP A 55 8.84 8.16 0.89
CA TRP A 55 9.17 7.01 0.06
C TRP A 55 8.00 6.71 -0.88
N ASP A 56 8.20 6.86 -2.19
CA ASP A 56 7.18 6.57 -3.19
C ASP A 56 7.08 5.06 -3.41
N ILE A 57 5.90 4.52 -3.17
CA ILE A 57 5.58 3.09 -3.23
C ILE A 57 4.90 2.76 -4.57
N ILE A 58 3.93 3.60 -4.96
CA ILE A 58 3.21 3.53 -6.25
C ILE A 58 3.25 4.91 -6.89
N ILE A 59 3.61 4.96 -8.18
CA ILE A 59 3.65 6.16 -9.02
C ILE A 59 2.86 5.87 -10.30
N ASP A 60 1.89 6.73 -10.61
CA ASP A 60 1.01 6.61 -11.77
C ASP A 60 0.37 5.22 -11.96
N GLY A 61 -0.03 4.58 -10.86
CA GLY A 61 -0.62 3.24 -10.89
C GLY A 61 0.37 2.08 -10.94
N CYS A 62 1.67 2.35 -11.09
CA CYS A 62 2.72 1.35 -11.22
C CYS A 62 3.61 1.28 -9.97
N PRO A 63 4.25 0.12 -9.70
CA PRO A 63 5.29 0.04 -8.67
C PRO A 63 6.39 1.08 -8.93
N SER A 64 6.85 1.73 -7.87
CA SER A 64 7.93 2.72 -7.98
C SER A 64 9.18 2.10 -8.60
N PRO A 65 9.74 2.69 -9.68
CA PRO A 65 10.96 2.19 -10.32
C PRO A 65 12.22 2.43 -9.48
N LYS A 66 12.11 3.24 -8.43
CA LYS A 66 13.21 3.55 -7.50
C LYS A 66 13.35 2.49 -6.40
N ASP A 67 12.39 1.58 -6.26
CA ASP A 67 12.38 0.58 -5.19
C ASP A 67 13.02 -0.74 -5.67
N PRO A 68 14.11 -1.22 -5.04
CA PRO A 68 14.69 -2.51 -5.38
C PRO A 68 13.77 -3.69 -5.03
N PHE A 69 12.81 -3.50 -4.12
CA PHE A 69 11.81 -4.49 -3.73
C PHE A 69 10.41 -3.94 -4.01
N PRO A 70 9.98 -3.94 -5.28
CA PRO A 70 8.74 -3.30 -5.69
C PRO A 70 7.52 -3.94 -5.04
N VAL A 71 6.46 -3.15 -4.90
CA VAL A 71 5.15 -3.67 -4.49
C VAL A 71 4.65 -4.72 -5.47
N LYS A 72 3.84 -5.65 -4.98
CA LYS A 72 3.17 -6.61 -5.85
C LYS A 72 1.67 -6.49 -5.71
N PHE A 73 1.01 -6.23 -6.83
CA PHE A 73 -0.44 -6.26 -6.92
C PHE A 73 -0.92 -7.71 -6.97
N HIS A 74 -2.00 -7.98 -6.24
CA HIS A 74 -2.62 -9.28 -6.17
C HIS A 74 -4.00 -9.24 -6.83
N PRO A 75 -4.36 -10.27 -7.61
CA PRO A 75 -5.67 -10.31 -8.25
C PRO A 75 -6.77 -10.35 -7.19
N VAL A 76 -7.89 -9.71 -7.52
CA VAL A 76 -9.10 -9.74 -6.70
C VAL A 76 -10.16 -10.52 -7.44
N PHE A 77 -10.73 -11.51 -6.76
CA PHE A 77 -11.83 -12.32 -7.27
C PHE A 77 -13.09 -12.05 -6.45
N PRO A 78 -14.28 -12.22 -7.04
CA PRO A 78 -15.54 -12.18 -6.30
C PRO A 78 -15.51 -13.20 -5.16
N ASP A 79 -15.92 -12.77 -3.97
CA ASP A 79 -16.11 -13.62 -2.80
C ASP A 79 -17.25 -13.07 -1.93
N GLY A 80 -17.55 -13.70 -0.79
CA GLY A 80 -18.62 -13.23 0.10
C GLY A 80 -18.47 -11.80 0.64
N ARG A 81 -17.29 -11.16 0.52
CA ARG A 81 -17.00 -9.77 0.94
C ARG A 81 -16.77 -8.82 -0.23
N VAL A 82 -16.47 -9.36 -1.42
CA VAL A 82 -16.15 -8.62 -2.65
C VAL A 82 -17.23 -8.87 -3.70
N GLN A 83 -18.21 -7.97 -3.74
CA GLN A 83 -19.26 -7.99 -4.77
C GLN A 83 -18.72 -7.54 -6.14
N TYR A 84 -17.96 -6.44 -6.16
CA TYR A 84 -17.36 -5.88 -7.37
C TYR A 84 -15.83 -5.91 -7.24
N PRO A 85 -15.13 -6.81 -7.96
CA PRO A 85 -13.66 -6.85 -7.92
C PRO A 85 -13.00 -5.54 -8.34
N SER A 86 -13.60 -4.79 -9.26
CA SER A 86 -13.16 -3.45 -9.67
C SER A 86 -13.11 -2.44 -8.53
N HIS A 87 -13.86 -2.65 -7.45
CA HIS A 87 -13.92 -1.74 -6.30
C HIS A 87 -12.82 -2.02 -5.27
N VAL A 88 -11.98 -3.03 -5.48
CA VAL A 88 -10.99 -3.46 -4.49
C VAL A 88 -9.63 -3.62 -5.16
N LYS A 89 -8.59 -3.12 -4.50
CA LYS A 89 -7.19 -3.39 -4.87
C LYS A 89 -6.50 -4.04 -3.68
N ARG A 90 -5.76 -5.12 -3.96
CA ARG A 90 -4.93 -5.83 -2.99
C ARG A 90 -3.48 -5.74 -3.46
N PHE A 91 -2.58 -5.40 -2.56
CA PHE A 91 -1.16 -5.37 -2.84
C PHE A 91 -0.36 -5.70 -1.59
N GLU A 92 0.86 -6.17 -1.79
CA GLU A 92 1.86 -6.31 -0.73
C GLU A 92 2.96 -5.27 -0.92
N VAL A 93 3.44 -4.72 0.20
CA VAL A 93 4.63 -3.88 0.27
C VAL A 93 5.69 -4.68 1.03
N PRO A 94 6.83 -5.03 0.40
CA PRO A 94 8.00 -5.50 1.14
C PRO A 94 8.45 -4.41 2.12
N MET A 95 8.50 -4.73 3.42
CA MET A 95 8.76 -3.70 4.42
C MET A 95 10.17 -3.12 4.31
N PHE A 96 10.28 -1.81 4.49
CA PHE A 96 11.50 -1.04 4.39
C PHE A 96 11.66 -0.17 5.65
N ALA A 97 12.80 0.50 5.77
CA ALA A 97 13.05 1.49 6.80
C ALA A 97 13.61 2.75 6.17
N PHE A 98 13.31 3.91 6.76
CA PHE A 98 14.01 5.15 6.41
C PHE A 98 15.43 5.09 6.98
N ALA A 99 16.40 5.60 6.23
CA ALA A 99 17.73 5.83 6.78
C ALA A 99 17.67 6.94 7.84
N ASP A 100 18.41 6.78 8.94
CA ASP A 100 18.49 7.78 10.02
C ASP A 100 19.10 9.12 9.55
N ASP A 101 19.87 9.09 8.45
CA ASP A 101 20.52 10.26 7.89
C ASP A 101 19.54 11.06 7.02
N LYS A 102 18.81 11.98 7.66
CA LYS A 102 17.85 12.91 7.03
C LYS A 102 18.42 13.73 5.85
N GLU A 103 19.73 13.75 5.66
CA GLU A 103 20.41 14.47 4.58
C GLU A 103 20.53 13.70 3.26
N ASN A 104 20.46 12.36 3.27
CA ASN A 104 20.67 11.54 2.07
C ASN A 104 19.39 11.12 1.33
N LEU A 105 18.24 11.63 1.75
CA LEU A 105 16.92 11.32 1.16
C LEU A 105 16.56 12.17 -0.07
N LYS A 106 17.53 12.92 -0.59
CA LYS A 106 17.45 13.62 -1.87
C LYS A 106 18.38 12.96 -2.88
N SER A 107 17.96 11.84 -3.47
CA SER A 107 18.55 11.37 -4.73
C SER A 107 17.49 10.95 -5.73
#